data_AF-A0AA37P5W7-F1
#
_entry.id   AF-A0AA37P5W7-F1
#
_cell.length_a   1.000
_cell.length_b   1.000
_cell.length_c   1.000
_cell.angle_alpha   90.00
_cell.angle_beta   90.00
_cell.angle_gamma   90.00
#
_symmetry.space_group_name_H-M   'P 1'
#
loop_
_entity.id
_entity.type
_entity.pdbx_description
1 polymer ?
#
loop_
_entity_poly.entity_id
_entity_poly.type
_entity_poly.pdbx_seq_one_letter_code
_entity_poly.pdbx_strand_id
1 'polypeptide(L)'
;MSSNIRSLLYHGHSQKSVHTELDQYDIVITTYNVVASEWRTSKQGGRSLRLNLLSSKWHRVILDEAHMIRSPGTQNAKAVRALDAMHRWCITGTPLQNRTRDIFSLLQFLRVYPYDNPRSFDRDITHPCKVQVEEKGLKMLRKLMQMITLHRGRKVIDLPSLQENVEEVGMTAIELAVYEEARDGTYRYLDHALHSEGSADSSSYINAFRRVNQMRYICNHGVNRRQIRLNSSPPPGAVEDSSTNIDELDHILDNLDEACLNCGTDITDDQESFEKPEILANMGDNQQRFVMFSFWTSTLDMMQQALDSSGISSCRYQGTMKYATRTESLRRFCTERTIKVILVSISCGGQGLNLTVANHCILIEPQWNPMVEEQAVARVYRLGQEKAVSVTRFVVKGTIERKVLERQTRKKVLADLVLGKEKIKEGDDGKKQLAVSFRN
;
A
#
# COMPACT_ATOMS: atom_id res chain seq x y z
N MET A 1 -34.46 -16.12 -22.63
CA MET A 1 -34.28 -14.72 -23.07
C MET A 1 -33.06 -14.16 -22.36
N SER A 2 -31.92 -14.06 -23.03
CA SER A 2 -30.72 -13.44 -22.47
C SER A 2 -30.96 -11.93 -22.38
N SER A 3 -31.31 -11.44 -21.19
CA SER A 3 -31.36 -10.01 -20.91
C SER A 3 -29.96 -9.42 -21.14
N ASN A 4 -29.80 -8.64 -22.20
CA ASN A 4 -28.56 -7.93 -22.47
C ASN A 4 -28.39 -6.83 -21.42
N ILE A 5 -27.48 -7.04 -20.47
CA ILE A 5 -27.11 -6.06 -19.45
C ILE A 5 -26.35 -4.92 -20.15
N ARG A 6 -26.86 -3.69 -20.06
CA ARG A 6 -26.23 -2.50 -20.62
C ARG A 6 -25.28 -1.88 -19.60
N SER A 7 -23.99 -1.80 -19.94
CA SER A 7 -22.97 -1.19 -19.08
C SER A 7 -22.40 0.08 -19.68
N LEU A 8 -22.19 1.10 -18.84
CA LEU A 8 -21.51 2.34 -19.18
C LEU A 8 -20.21 2.48 -18.39
N LEU A 9 -19.13 2.86 -19.07
CA LEU A 9 -17.89 3.27 -18.43
C LEU A 9 -17.80 4.79 -18.41
N TYR A 10 -17.98 5.38 -17.23
CA TYR A 10 -18.17 6.80 -17.01
C TYR A 10 -16.85 7.49 -16.57
N HIS A 11 -16.29 8.34 -17.44
CA HIS A 11 -15.04 9.07 -17.18
C HIS A 11 -15.20 10.58 -17.42
N GLY A 12 -14.83 11.40 -16.43
CA GLY A 12 -15.03 12.86 -16.45
C GLY A 12 -14.17 13.68 -17.43
N HIS A 13 -13.35 13.06 -18.29
CA HIS A 13 -12.50 13.78 -19.27
C HIS A 13 -12.84 13.48 -20.73
N SER A 14 -13.50 12.36 -21.01
CA SER A 14 -13.93 12.01 -22.36
C SER A 14 -15.44 12.15 -22.45
N GLN A 15 -15.91 13.39 -22.65
CA GLN A 15 -17.06 13.74 -23.50
C GLN A 15 -17.39 15.24 -23.35
N LYS A 16 -16.73 16.06 -24.17
CA LYS A 16 -17.44 17.18 -24.80
C LYS A 16 -18.46 16.52 -25.75
N SER A 17 -19.76 16.75 -25.53
CA SER A 17 -20.91 16.02 -26.14
C SER A 17 -21.00 14.59 -25.60
N VAL A 18 -22.06 14.09 -24.96
CA VAL A 18 -23.49 14.08 -25.31
C VAL A 18 -24.26 13.81 -24.01
N HIS A 19 -25.57 14.04 -24.01
CA HIS A 19 -26.54 13.63 -22.99
C HIS A 19 -26.39 12.14 -22.60
N THR A 20 -25.50 11.80 -21.68
CA THR A 20 -25.43 10.43 -21.16
C THR A 20 -26.52 10.25 -20.12
N GLU A 21 -27.70 9.86 -20.57
CA GLU A 21 -28.80 9.45 -19.70
C GLU A 21 -28.38 8.18 -18.95
N LEU A 22 -27.93 8.34 -17.70
CA LEU A 22 -27.51 7.23 -16.84
C LEU A 22 -28.64 6.19 -16.68
N ASP A 23 -29.90 6.63 -16.77
CA ASP A 23 -31.11 5.79 -16.69
C ASP A 23 -31.22 4.76 -17.82
N GLN A 24 -30.45 4.91 -18.92
CA GLN A 24 -30.41 3.93 -20.00
C GLN A 24 -29.47 2.76 -19.74
N TYR A 25 -28.75 2.74 -18.62
CA TYR A 25 -27.77 1.69 -18.33
C TYR A 25 -28.12 0.95 -17.04
N ASP A 26 -27.94 -0.37 -17.07
CA ASP A 26 -28.16 -1.23 -15.91
C ASP A 26 -26.96 -1.18 -14.95
N ILE A 27 -25.76 -0.93 -15.50
CA ILE A 27 -24.50 -0.86 -14.74
C ILE A 27 -23.70 0.38 -15.17
N VAL A 28 -23.24 1.17 -14.21
CA VAL A 28 -22.31 2.29 -14.44
C VAL A 28 -21.02 2.03 -13.66
N ILE A 29 -19.91 1.99 -14.38
CA ILE A 29 -18.56 1.82 -13.84
C ILE A 29 -17.86 3.19 -13.90
N THR A 30 -17.33 3.65 -12.78
CA THR A 30 -16.65 4.94 -12.67
C THR A 30 -15.48 4.84 -11.69
N THR A 31 -14.72 5.93 -11.54
CA THR A 31 -13.60 6.01 -10.60
C THR A 31 -13.95 6.90 -9.40
N TYR A 32 -13.31 6.65 -8.25
CA TYR A 32 -13.47 7.48 -7.04
C TYR A 32 -13.25 8.98 -7.31
N ASN A 33 -12.26 9.32 -8.15
CA ASN A 33 -11.91 10.70 -8.47
C ASN A 33 -12.98 11.41 -9.28
N VAL A 34 -13.68 10.68 -10.17
CA VAL A 34 -14.81 11.24 -10.93
C VAL A 34 -15.97 11.55 -9.99
N VAL A 35 -16.34 10.62 -9.10
CA VAL A 35 -17.37 10.85 -8.08
C VAL A 35 -17.00 12.06 -7.19
N ALA A 36 -15.74 12.14 -6.76
CA ALA A 36 -15.25 13.25 -5.94
C ALA A 36 -15.28 14.60 -6.69
N SER A 37 -14.98 14.61 -7.98
CA SER A 37 -15.09 15.80 -8.82
C SER A 37 -16.52 16.31 -8.91
N GLU A 38 -17.47 15.44 -9.23
CA GLU A 38 -18.89 15.82 -9.32
C GLU A 38 -19.46 16.29 -7.98
N TRP A 39 -19.02 15.67 -6.88
CA TRP A 39 -19.40 16.08 -5.53
C TRP A 39 -18.93 17.48 -5.18
N ARG A 40 -17.72 17.87 -5.61
CA ARG A 40 -17.24 19.24 -5.44
C ARG A 40 -18.08 20.23 -6.25
N THR A 41 -18.36 19.91 -7.51
CA THR A 41 -19.16 20.78 -8.39
C THR A 41 -20.58 20.95 -7.86
N SER A 42 -21.20 19.88 -7.35
CA SER A 42 -22.54 19.92 -6.76
C SER A 42 -22.64 20.82 -5.53
N LYS A 43 -21.54 21.02 -4.78
CA LYS A 43 -21.51 21.88 -3.59
C LYS A 43 -21.34 23.36 -3.90
N GLN A 44 -20.78 23.70 -5.06
CA GLN A 44 -20.48 25.10 -5.43
C GLN A 44 -21.69 25.85 -6.00
N GLY A 45 -22.92 25.38 -5.76
CA GLY A 45 -24.16 26.12 -6.03
C GLY A 45 -24.50 26.31 -7.52
N GLY A 46 -23.71 25.74 -8.44
CA GLY A 46 -24.05 25.72 -9.85
C GLY A 46 -25.28 24.84 -10.08
N ARG A 47 -26.45 25.45 -10.34
CA ARG A 47 -27.64 24.79 -10.87
C ARG A 47 -27.33 24.21 -12.24
N SER A 48 -26.68 23.06 -12.26
CA SER A 48 -26.65 22.20 -13.44
C SER A 48 -27.89 21.33 -13.37
N LEU A 49 -28.85 21.57 -14.27
CA LEU A 49 -30.05 20.72 -14.51
C LEU A 49 -29.67 19.32 -15.06
N ARG A 50 -28.43 18.86 -14.85
CA ARG A 50 -27.88 17.64 -15.41
C ARG A 50 -27.96 16.52 -14.38
N LEU A 51 -28.54 15.38 -14.78
CA LEU A 51 -28.39 14.12 -14.05
C LEU A 51 -26.89 13.82 -13.94
N ASN A 52 -26.41 13.72 -12.71
CA ASN A 52 -25.05 13.33 -12.38
C ASN A 52 -25.11 12.14 -11.40
N LEU A 53 -23.95 11.61 -11.02
CA LEU A 53 -23.90 10.41 -10.17
C LEU A 53 -24.57 10.62 -8.80
N LEU A 54 -24.64 11.87 -8.31
CA LEU A 54 -25.17 12.23 -6.99
C LEU A 54 -26.66 12.57 -7.00
N SER A 55 -27.21 13.03 -8.11
CA SER A 55 -28.64 13.28 -8.27
C SER A 55 -29.42 12.00 -8.60
N SER A 56 -28.73 10.95 -9.02
CA SER A 56 -29.33 9.66 -9.41
C SER A 56 -29.54 8.76 -8.18
N LYS A 57 -30.62 7.98 -8.18
CA LYS A 57 -30.91 7.00 -7.13
C LYS A 57 -30.43 5.62 -7.57
N TRP A 58 -29.48 5.06 -6.81
CA TRP A 58 -28.88 3.78 -7.16
C TRP A 58 -29.57 2.63 -6.43
N HIS A 59 -29.89 1.56 -7.14
CA HIS A 59 -30.30 0.31 -6.49
C HIS A 59 -29.14 -0.26 -5.65
N ARG A 60 -27.91 -0.21 -6.18
CA ARG A 60 -26.71 -0.69 -5.48
C ARG A 60 -25.48 0.14 -5.82
N VAL A 61 -24.67 0.46 -4.82
CA VAL A 61 -23.31 0.99 -4.99
C VAL A 61 -22.32 -0.03 -4.45
N ILE A 62 -21.34 -0.38 -5.28
CA ILE A 62 -20.27 -1.32 -4.95
C ILE A 62 -18.95 -0.57 -5.00
N LEU A 63 -18.24 -0.54 -3.88
CA LEU A 63 -16.89 -0.01 -3.79
C LEU A 63 -15.89 -1.13 -3.96
N ASP A 64 -15.19 -1.16 -5.09
CA ASP A 64 -14.02 -2.01 -5.26
C ASP A 64 -12.78 -1.34 -4.65
N GLU A 65 -11.88 -2.14 -4.08
CA GLU A 65 -10.75 -1.69 -3.25
C GLU A 65 -11.18 -0.64 -2.21
N ALA A 66 -12.23 -0.95 -1.43
CA ALA A 66 -12.87 -0.02 -0.50
C ALA A 66 -11.92 0.60 0.55
N HIS A 67 -10.72 0.06 0.75
CA HIS A 67 -9.68 0.69 1.56
C HIS A 67 -9.29 2.10 1.08
N MET A 68 -9.60 2.48 -0.17
CA MET A 68 -9.42 3.83 -0.72
C MET A 68 -10.19 4.92 0.04
N ILE A 69 -11.23 4.54 0.81
CA ILE A 69 -12.02 5.49 1.61
C ILE A 69 -11.74 5.39 3.11
N ARG A 70 -10.68 4.70 3.56
CA ARG A 70 -10.37 4.48 4.99
C ARG A 70 -10.40 5.73 5.86
N SER A 71 -10.01 6.87 5.29
CA SER A 71 -9.99 8.16 5.99
C SER A 71 -11.28 8.94 5.69
N PRO A 72 -12.22 9.07 6.66
CA PRO A 72 -13.54 9.67 6.43
C PRO A 72 -13.47 11.18 6.11
N GLY A 73 -12.32 11.82 6.39
CA GLY A 73 -12.05 13.22 6.07
C GLY A 73 -11.75 13.48 4.60
N THR A 74 -11.38 12.46 3.83
CA THR A 74 -10.97 12.60 2.42
C THR A 74 -12.14 12.97 1.52
N GLN A 75 -11.83 13.63 0.40
CA GLN A 75 -12.85 13.99 -0.60
C GLN A 75 -13.52 12.74 -1.19
N ASN A 76 -12.74 11.70 -1.49
CA ASN A 76 -13.25 10.43 -2.02
C ASN A 76 -14.25 9.78 -1.06
N ALA A 77 -13.90 9.64 0.23
CA ALA A 77 -14.80 9.07 1.24
C ALA A 77 -16.09 9.89 1.40
N LYS A 78 -15.97 11.22 1.46
CA LYS A 78 -17.14 12.12 1.57
C LYS A 78 -18.06 12.02 0.35
N ALA A 79 -17.49 11.90 -0.85
CA ALA A 79 -18.22 11.87 -2.10
C ALA A 79 -19.00 10.55 -2.29
N VAL A 80 -18.35 9.38 -2.11
CA VAL A 80 -19.06 8.10 -2.26
C VAL A 80 -20.12 7.88 -1.18
N ARG A 81 -19.92 8.43 0.03
CA ARG A 81 -20.93 8.40 1.10
C ARG A 81 -22.17 9.22 0.76
N ALA A 82 -22.02 10.25 -0.08
CA ALA A 82 -23.10 11.13 -0.49
C ALA A 82 -23.97 10.56 -1.63
N LEU A 83 -23.52 9.51 -2.32
CA LEU A 83 -24.35 8.80 -3.30
C LEU A 83 -25.62 8.26 -2.64
N ASP A 84 -26.77 8.45 -3.26
CA ASP A 84 -28.05 7.89 -2.81
C ASP A 84 -28.18 6.44 -3.30
N ALA A 85 -28.28 5.48 -2.37
CA ALA A 85 -28.24 4.06 -2.70
C ALA A 85 -29.00 3.20 -1.71
N MET A 86 -29.82 2.26 -2.21
CA MET A 86 -30.57 1.29 -1.40
C MET A 86 -29.67 0.19 -0.82
N HIS A 87 -28.74 -0.34 -1.61
CA HIS A 87 -27.78 -1.35 -1.18
C HIS A 87 -26.34 -0.86 -1.34
N ARG A 88 -25.47 -1.20 -0.38
CA ARG A 88 -24.08 -0.71 -0.34
C ARG A 88 -23.12 -1.83 0.00
N TRP A 89 -22.18 -2.13 -0.89
CA TRP A 89 -21.20 -3.20 -0.70
C TRP A 89 -19.78 -2.63 -0.74
N CYS A 90 -18.92 -3.16 0.12
CA CYS A 90 -17.49 -2.92 0.08
C CYS A 90 -16.80 -4.22 -0.33
N ILE A 91 -16.00 -4.16 -1.39
CA ILE A 91 -15.10 -5.22 -1.82
C ILE A 91 -13.69 -4.73 -1.55
N THR A 92 -12.95 -5.46 -0.71
CA THR A 92 -11.56 -5.13 -0.39
C THR A 92 -10.83 -6.38 0.06
N GLY A 93 -9.60 -6.56 -0.42
CA GLY A 93 -8.71 -7.59 0.12
C GLY A 93 -8.19 -7.25 1.52
N THR A 94 -8.24 -5.98 1.92
CA THR A 94 -7.89 -5.51 3.28
C THR A 94 -8.93 -4.57 3.86
N PRO A 95 -9.82 -5.08 4.72
CA PRO A 95 -10.79 -4.23 5.40
C PRO A 95 -10.17 -3.39 6.52
N LEU A 96 -9.03 -3.81 7.09
CA LEU A 96 -8.30 -3.11 8.13
C LEU A 96 -6.83 -2.97 7.69
N GLN A 97 -6.31 -1.73 7.63
CA GLN A 97 -4.93 -1.48 7.19
C GLN A 97 -4.06 -0.99 8.35
N ASN A 98 -4.43 0.14 8.96
CA ASN A 98 -3.56 0.86 9.88
C ASN A 98 -4.20 1.06 11.26
N ARG A 99 -5.50 1.37 11.34
CA ARG A 99 -6.15 1.76 12.60
C ARG A 99 -7.57 1.23 12.70
N THR A 100 -8.07 1.06 13.93
CA THR A 100 -9.47 0.73 14.21
C THR A 100 -10.46 1.69 13.52
N ARG A 101 -10.06 2.96 13.31
CA ARG A 101 -10.88 3.99 12.64
C ARG A 101 -10.99 3.77 11.12
N ASP A 102 -10.16 2.95 10.50
CA ASP A 102 -10.29 2.62 9.06
C ASP A 102 -11.62 1.92 8.79
N ILE A 103 -12.02 1.03 9.71
CA ILE A 103 -13.31 0.33 9.66
C ILE A 103 -14.46 1.33 9.80
N PHE A 104 -14.32 2.37 10.63
CA PHE A 104 -15.38 3.37 10.82
C PHE A 104 -15.82 4.00 9.50
N SER A 105 -14.89 4.35 8.61
CA SER A 105 -15.24 4.93 7.31
C SER A 105 -16.05 3.95 6.44
N LEU A 106 -15.70 2.66 6.49
CA LEU A 106 -16.46 1.60 5.82
C LEU A 106 -17.87 1.45 6.43
N LEU A 107 -17.99 1.39 7.76
CA LEU A 107 -19.28 1.31 8.46
C LEU A 107 -20.17 2.51 8.14
N GLN A 108 -19.58 3.69 8.05
CA GLN A 108 -20.29 4.91 7.71
C GLN A 108 -20.78 4.91 6.26
N PHE A 109 -19.99 4.37 5.32
CA PHE A 109 -20.46 4.15 3.96
C PHE A 109 -21.59 3.12 3.95
N LEU A 110 -21.41 1.97 4.61
CA LEU A 110 -22.38 0.87 4.68
C LEU A 110 -23.66 1.21 5.45
N ARG A 111 -23.70 2.32 6.20
CA ARG A 111 -24.83 2.76 7.05
C ARG A 111 -25.18 1.76 8.16
N VAL A 112 -24.16 1.19 8.80
CA VAL A 112 -24.34 0.20 9.88
C VAL A 112 -24.69 0.90 11.19
N TYR A 113 -25.97 0.98 11.52
CA TYR A 113 -26.44 1.54 12.79
C TYR A 113 -26.03 0.66 14.00
N PRO A 114 -25.63 1.23 15.16
CA PRO A 114 -25.42 2.65 15.45
C PRO A 114 -24.00 3.15 15.15
N TYR A 115 -23.18 2.31 14.52
CA TYR A 115 -21.73 2.51 14.35
C TYR A 115 -21.34 3.35 13.12
N ASP A 116 -22.33 3.78 12.32
CA ASP A 116 -22.17 4.84 11.33
C ASP A 116 -22.08 6.24 11.97
N ASN A 117 -22.42 6.34 13.27
CA ASN A 117 -22.23 7.54 14.08
C ASN A 117 -20.84 7.57 14.77
N PRO A 118 -20.05 8.65 14.61
CA PRO A 118 -18.73 8.74 15.24
C PRO A 118 -18.74 8.61 16.77
N ARG A 119 -19.74 9.20 17.45
CA ARG A 119 -19.81 9.20 18.93
C ARG A 119 -20.05 7.80 19.47
N SER A 120 -20.98 7.08 18.86
CA SER A 120 -21.27 5.69 19.22
C SER A 120 -20.07 4.79 18.97
N PHE A 121 -19.45 4.90 17.78
CA PHE A 121 -18.24 4.14 17.45
C PHE A 121 -17.07 4.45 18.38
N ASP A 122 -16.83 5.73 18.68
CA ASP A 122 -15.73 6.13 19.54
C ASP A 122 -15.95 5.63 20.98
N ARG A 123 -17.16 5.77 21.53
CA ARG A 123 -17.51 5.29 22.88
C ARG A 123 -17.37 3.78 23.03
N ASP A 124 -17.89 3.01 22.07
CA ASP A 124 -18.07 1.57 22.21
C ASP A 124 -16.88 0.75 21.66
N ILE A 125 -16.10 1.31 20.73
CA ILE A 125 -15.01 0.62 20.03
C ILE A 125 -13.68 1.38 20.18
N THR A 126 -13.57 2.63 19.71
CA THR A 126 -12.28 3.33 19.68
C THR A 126 -11.68 3.53 21.07
N HIS A 127 -12.45 4.05 22.03
CA HIS A 127 -11.98 4.33 23.40
C HIS A 127 -11.61 3.04 24.13
N PRO A 128 -12.44 1.97 24.15
CA PRO A 128 -12.07 0.69 24.76
C PRO A 128 -10.85 0.02 24.11
N CYS A 129 -10.59 0.26 22.82
CA CYS A 129 -9.36 -0.24 22.18
C CYS A 129 -8.10 0.56 22.56
N LYS A 130 -8.22 1.82 23.00
CA LYS A 130 -7.09 2.70 23.36
C LYS A 130 -6.74 2.65 24.84
N VAL A 131 -7.76 2.59 25.71
CA VAL A 131 -7.58 2.58 27.16
C VAL A 131 -7.30 1.14 27.58
N GLN A 132 -6.02 0.80 27.80
CA GLN A 132 -5.51 -0.45 28.40
C GLN A 132 -6.30 -1.74 28.07
N VAL A 133 -5.79 -2.58 27.15
CA VAL A 133 -5.96 -4.06 27.11
C VAL A 133 -7.35 -4.62 27.51
N GLU A 134 -8.44 -3.90 27.25
CA GLU A 134 -9.76 -4.46 27.42
C GLU A 134 -10.08 -5.21 26.15
N GLU A 135 -10.09 -6.54 26.25
CA GLU A 135 -10.59 -7.42 25.20
C GLU A 135 -12.00 -7.01 24.71
N LYS A 136 -12.74 -6.21 25.50
CA LYS A 136 -14.10 -5.77 25.23
C LYS A 136 -14.22 -5.01 23.90
N GLY A 137 -13.35 -4.03 23.63
CA GLY A 137 -13.39 -3.25 22.38
C GLY A 137 -13.12 -4.14 21.16
N LEU A 138 -12.07 -4.96 21.23
CA LEU A 138 -11.72 -5.90 20.18
C LEU A 138 -12.77 -7.00 19.98
N LYS A 139 -13.36 -7.54 21.06
CA LYS A 139 -14.45 -8.53 20.99
C LYS A 139 -15.68 -7.93 20.31
N MET A 140 -16.04 -6.69 20.64
CA MET A 140 -17.15 -6.00 19.98
C MET A 140 -16.85 -5.79 18.51
N LEU A 141 -15.65 -5.29 18.18
CA LEU A 141 -15.22 -5.11 16.79
C LEU A 141 -15.23 -6.42 16.00
N ARG A 142 -14.70 -7.50 16.58
CA ARG A 142 -14.70 -8.84 15.97
C ARG A 142 -16.12 -9.35 15.73
N LYS A 143 -17.02 -9.21 16.71
CA LYS A 143 -18.42 -9.60 16.56
C LYS A 143 -19.12 -8.79 15.47
N LEU A 144 -18.88 -7.49 15.41
CA LEU A 144 -19.39 -6.62 14.35
C LEU A 144 -18.88 -7.07 12.98
N MET A 145 -17.57 -7.30 12.84
CA MET A 145 -16.95 -7.75 11.60
C MET A 145 -17.51 -9.10 11.14
N GLN A 146 -17.73 -10.05 12.06
CA GLN A 146 -18.35 -11.34 11.74
C GLN A 146 -19.79 -11.22 11.22
N MET A 147 -20.53 -10.19 11.64
CA MET A 147 -21.92 -9.97 11.21
C MET A 147 -22.01 -9.30 9.83
N ILE A 148 -21.04 -8.43 9.49
CA ILE A 148 -21.12 -7.59 8.29
C ILE A 148 -20.17 -8.03 7.16
N THR A 149 -19.22 -8.93 7.44
CA THR A 149 -18.16 -9.31 6.51
C THR A 149 -18.26 -10.78 6.12
N LEU A 150 -18.20 -11.05 4.82
CA LEU A 150 -17.91 -12.39 4.30
C LEU A 150 -16.44 -12.45 3.89
N HIS A 151 -15.61 -13.14 4.68
CA HIS A 151 -14.19 -13.33 4.39
C HIS A 151 -13.87 -14.81 4.24
N ARG A 152 -13.28 -15.19 3.09
CA ARG A 152 -12.84 -16.57 2.79
C ARG A 152 -11.32 -16.61 2.65
N GLY A 153 -10.68 -17.54 3.36
CA GLY A 153 -9.22 -17.72 3.27
C GLY A 153 -8.78 -18.40 1.97
N ARG A 154 -7.47 -18.33 1.67
CA ARG A 154 -6.89 -18.95 0.46
C ARG A 154 -6.98 -20.48 0.44
N LYS A 155 -7.11 -21.14 1.60
CA LYS A 155 -7.25 -22.61 1.74
C LYS A 155 -8.47 -23.20 1.02
N VAL A 156 -9.37 -22.37 0.51
CA VAL A 156 -10.55 -22.80 -0.27
C VAL A 156 -10.18 -23.09 -1.73
N ILE A 157 -9.01 -22.64 -2.21
CA ILE A 157 -8.55 -22.80 -3.58
C ILE A 157 -7.38 -23.78 -3.58
N ASP A 158 -7.46 -24.80 -4.41
CA ASP A 158 -6.34 -25.71 -4.65
C ASP A 158 -5.28 -24.97 -5.48
N LEU A 159 -4.14 -24.70 -4.86
CA LEU A 159 -3.01 -24.01 -5.46
C LEU A 159 -1.74 -24.83 -5.18
N PRO A 160 -0.74 -24.78 -6.08
CA PRO A 160 0.55 -25.43 -5.85
C PRO A 160 1.26 -24.93 -4.59
N SER A 161 2.33 -25.60 -4.17
CA SER A 161 3.09 -25.18 -3.00
C SER A 161 3.63 -23.74 -3.14
N LEU A 162 3.56 -23.00 -2.03
CA LEU A 162 4.10 -21.65 -1.90
C LEU A 162 5.25 -21.69 -0.88
N GLN A 163 6.45 -21.27 -1.31
CA GLN A 163 7.59 -21.05 -0.43
C GLN A 163 7.82 -19.55 -0.27
N GLU A 164 7.97 -19.07 0.97
CA GLU A 164 8.27 -17.67 1.25
C GLU A 164 9.62 -17.57 1.98
N ASN A 165 10.56 -16.83 1.39
CA ASN A 165 11.90 -16.63 1.91
C ASN A 165 12.16 -15.13 2.15
N VAL A 166 12.86 -14.82 3.23
CA VAL A 166 13.40 -13.47 3.50
C VAL A 166 14.91 -13.56 3.42
N GLU A 167 15.49 -12.81 2.49
CA GLU A 167 16.93 -12.78 2.24
C GLU A 167 17.50 -11.48 2.82
N GLU A 168 18.31 -11.62 3.87
CA GLU A 168 19.02 -10.49 4.47
C GLU A 168 20.30 -10.20 3.67
N VAL A 169 20.42 -8.97 3.16
CA VAL A 169 21.60 -8.50 2.43
C VAL A 169 22.39 -7.54 3.31
N GLY A 170 23.71 -7.68 3.33
CA GLY A 170 24.61 -6.75 4.01
C GLY A 170 24.96 -5.55 3.13
N MET A 171 25.15 -4.39 3.74
CA MET A 171 25.79 -3.25 3.09
C MET A 171 27.30 -3.45 3.04
N THR A 172 27.94 -2.96 1.98
CA THR A 172 29.39 -2.76 1.94
C THR A 172 29.81 -1.69 2.96
N ALA A 173 31.10 -1.63 3.30
CA ALA A 173 31.60 -0.63 4.25
C ALA A 173 31.33 0.81 3.80
N ILE A 174 31.34 1.07 2.49
CA ILE A 174 31.09 2.41 1.92
C ILE A 174 29.61 2.77 2.03
N GLU A 175 28.71 1.84 1.66
CA GLU A 175 27.27 2.04 1.78
C GLU A 175 26.84 2.21 3.24
N LEU A 176 27.43 1.42 4.15
CA LEU A 176 27.16 1.51 5.56
C LEU A 176 27.54 2.90 6.10
N ALA A 177 28.72 3.41 5.76
CA ALA A 177 29.13 4.75 6.19
C ALA A 177 28.15 5.85 5.73
N VAL A 178 27.69 5.76 4.48
CA VAL A 178 26.69 6.70 3.92
C VAL A 178 25.34 6.56 4.64
N TYR A 179 24.92 5.32 4.90
CA TYR A 179 23.68 5.04 5.62
C TYR A 179 23.72 5.56 7.06
N GLU A 180 24.83 5.36 7.77
CA GLU A 180 25.02 5.82 9.14
C GLU A 180 25.02 7.35 9.23
N GLU A 181 25.65 8.04 8.28
CA GLU A 181 25.59 9.51 8.21
C GLU A 181 24.14 10.00 8.03
N ALA A 182 23.37 9.38 7.13
CA ALA A 182 21.97 9.71 6.91
C ALA A 182 21.09 9.38 8.14
N ARG A 183 21.37 8.26 8.81
CA ARG A 183 20.69 7.82 10.03
C ARG A 183 20.92 8.81 11.16
N ASP A 184 22.17 9.18 11.43
CA ASP A 184 22.53 10.07 12.52
C ASP A 184 22.03 11.50 12.26
N GLY A 185 22.05 11.94 10.99
CA GLY A 185 21.39 13.18 10.57
C GLY A 185 19.86 13.15 10.74
N THR A 186 19.23 11.98 10.61
CA THR A 186 17.80 11.81 10.88
C THR A 186 17.51 11.89 12.36
N TYR A 187 18.22 11.14 13.20
CA TYR A 187 18.01 11.17 14.64
C TYR A 187 18.23 12.57 15.25
N ARG A 188 19.30 13.28 14.86
CA ARG A 188 19.51 14.67 15.29
C ARG A 188 18.38 15.61 14.90
N TYR A 189 17.81 15.43 13.70
CA TYR A 189 16.66 16.22 13.27
C TYR A 189 15.42 15.94 14.12
N LEU A 190 15.17 14.66 14.42
CA LEU A 190 14.03 14.25 15.23
C LEU A 190 14.14 14.78 16.66
N ASP A 191 15.31 14.64 17.26
CA ASP A 191 15.61 15.12 18.60
C ASP A 191 15.34 16.64 18.71
N HIS A 192 15.87 17.43 17.78
CA HIS A 192 15.62 18.88 17.75
C HIS A 192 14.14 19.23 17.49
N ALA A 193 13.46 18.49 16.61
CA ALA A 193 12.07 18.75 16.26
C ALA A 193 11.07 18.45 17.39
N LEU A 194 11.44 17.60 18.34
CA LEU A 194 10.61 17.24 19.49
C LEU A 194 10.89 18.10 20.72
N HIS A 195 12.13 18.58 20.90
CA HIS A 195 12.53 19.44 22.02
C HIS A 195 12.28 20.94 21.79
N SER A 196 11.95 21.35 20.57
CA SER A 196 11.53 22.73 20.31
C SER A 196 10.10 22.93 20.84
N GLU A 197 9.91 23.88 21.78
CA GLU A 197 8.64 24.18 22.47
C GLU A 197 7.50 24.75 21.58
N GLY A 198 7.48 24.41 20.29
CA GLY A 198 6.36 24.66 19.39
C GLY A 198 5.63 23.35 19.08
N SER A 199 4.30 23.37 19.01
CA SER A 199 3.52 22.23 18.53
C SER A 199 4.13 21.69 17.23
N ALA A 200 4.54 20.42 17.21
CA ALA A 200 5.14 19.79 16.04
C ALA A 200 4.31 20.08 14.78
N ASP A 201 4.82 20.98 13.94
CA ASP A 201 4.11 21.41 12.74
C ASP A 201 4.05 20.25 11.74
N SER A 202 2.99 20.19 10.92
CA SER A 202 2.85 19.18 9.85
C SER A 202 4.07 19.16 8.92
N SER A 203 4.76 20.30 8.78
CA SER A 203 6.03 20.45 8.07
C SER A 203 7.17 19.61 8.67
N SER A 204 7.25 19.49 10.00
CA SER A 204 8.26 18.68 10.70
C SER A 204 8.12 17.19 10.39
N TYR A 205 6.89 16.67 10.44
CA TYR A 205 6.60 15.29 10.07
C TYR A 205 6.90 14.99 8.59
N ILE A 206 6.60 15.94 7.68
CA ILE A 206 6.94 15.81 6.25
C ILE A 206 8.46 15.73 6.06
N ASN A 207 9.23 16.52 6.81
CA ASN A 207 10.69 16.50 6.73
C ASN A 207 11.30 15.24 7.34
N ALA A 208 10.78 14.78 8.47
CA ALA A 208 11.16 13.49 9.07
C ALA A 208 10.90 12.34 8.08
N PHE A 209 9.76 12.35 7.41
CA PHE A 209 9.42 11.35 6.40
C PHE A 209 10.39 11.34 5.22
N ARG A 210 10.76 12.52 4.72
CA ARG A 210 11.75 12.64 3.63
C ARG A 210 13.08 12.00 4.01
N ARG A 211 13.51 12.19 5.26
CA ARG A 211 14.74 11.61 5.81
C ARG A 211 14.64 10.08 5.97
N VAL A 212 13.50 9.56 6.45
CA VAL A 212 13.25 8.10 6.51
C VAL A 212 13.23 7.48 5.11
N ASN A 213 12.60 8.13 4.14
CA ASN A 213 12.62 7.66 2.75
C ASN A 213 14.03 7.72 2.14
N GLN A 214 14.84 8.72 2.51
CA GLN A 214 16.25 8.77 2.10
C GLN A 214 17.03 7.56 2.63
N MET A 215 16.84 7.18 3.89
CA MET A 215 17.46 5.95 4.43
C MET A 215 17.02 4.70 3.65
N ARG A 216 15.73 4.56 3.34
CA ARG A 216 15.22 3.45 2.49
C ARG A 216 15.78 3.51 1.07
N TYR A 217 15.95 4.71 0.52
CA TYR A 217 16.53 4.90 -0.81
C TYR A 217 17.99 4.42 -0.84
N ILE A 218 18.78 4.75 0.18
CA ILE A 218 20.17 4.27 0.36
C ILE A 218 20.21 2.74 0.47
N CYS A 219 19.24 2.11 1.14
CA CYS A 219 19.15 0.64 1.19
C CYS A 219 19.01 0.01 -0.22
N ASN A 220 18.37 0.72 -1.15
CA ASN A 220 18.13 0.23 -2.52
C ASN A 220 19.20 0.63 -3.54
N HIS A 221 19.82 1.80 -3.38
CA HIS A 221 20.70 2.42 -4.38
C HIS A 221 22.14 2.66 -3.88
N GLY A 222 22.40 2.44 -2.59
CA GLY A 222 23.68 2.67 -1.92
C GLY A 222 24.27 4.06 -2.15
N VAL A 223 25.46 4.11 -2.74
CA VAL A 223 26.38 5.27 -2.72
C VAL A 223 26.07 6.33 -3.79
N ASN A 224 24.88 6.33 -4.40
CA ASN A 224 24.55 7.29 -5.45
C ASN A 224 24.52 8.74 -4.91
N ARG A 225 25.69 9.41 -4.96
CA ARG A 225 26.07 10.58 -4.16
C ARG A 225 25.37 11.88 -4.56
N ARG A 226 24.78 11.95 -5.76
CA ARG A 226 24.21 13.20 -6.29
C ARG A 226 22.89 13.58 -5.61
N GLN A 227 22.11 12.62 -5.11
CA GLN A 227 20.84 12.90 -4.40
C GLN A 227 21.01 13.13 -2.89
N ILE A 228 22.11 12.63 -2.28
CA ILE A 228 22.36 12.73 -0.83
C ILE A 228 22.61 14.18 -0.37
N ARG A 229 23.06 15.06 -1.29
CA ARG A 229 23.40 16.46 -0.99
C ARG A 229 22.23 17.44 -0.89
N LEU A 230 21.00 17.05 -1.25
CA LEU A 230 19.88 18.00 -1.33
C LEU A 230 19.15 18.26 0.01
N ASN A 231 19.49 17.55 1.10
CA ASN A 231 18.84 17.74 2.42
C ASN A 231 19.82 17.94 3.59
N SER A 232 21.12 18.12 3.34
CA SER A 232 22.13 18.39 4.37
C SER A 232 22.30 19.89 4.61
N SER A 233 21.27 20.52 5.17
CA SER A 233 21.50 21.68 6.04
C SER A 233 21.12 21.25 7.46
N PRO A 234 22.08 21.23 8.40
CA PRO A 234 21.73 21.11 9.81
C PRO A 234 20.88 22.33 10.20
N PRO A 235 19.90 22.19 11.11
CA PRO A 235 19.32 23.37 11.74
C PRO A 235 20.45 24.17 12.44
N PRO A 236 20.44 25.50 12.40
CA PRO A 236 21.43 26.30 13.12
C PRO A 236 21.33 26.02 14.62
N GLY A 237 22.41 25.53 15.24
CA GLY A 237 22.50 25.39 16.71
C GLY A 237 22.44 23.98 17.30
N ALA A 238 22.63 22.90 16.52
CA ALA A 238 22.67 21.55 17.07
C ALA A 238 23.89 21.35 18.01
N VAL A 239 23.61 21.11 19.30
CA VAL A 239 24.57 20.66 20.30
C VAL A 239 24.77 19.15 20.11
N GLU A 240 26.01 18.68 20.29
CA GLU A 240 26.33 17.25 20.28
C GLU A 240 25.81 16.60 21.57
N ASP A 241 24.62 16.02 21.52
CA ASP A 241 24.17 15.05 22.53
C ASP A 241 23.86 13.71 21.86
N SER A 242 24.41 12.64 22.44
CA SER A 242 24.54 11.31 21.81
C SER A 242 23.52 10.27 22.29
N SER A 243 22.37 10.69 22.80
CA SER A 243 21.28 9.75 23.12
C SER A 243 20.37 9.55 21.91
N THR A 244 20.58 8.46 21.16
CA THR A 244 19.64 8.02 20.11
C THR A 244 18.36 7.48 20.75
N ASN A 245 17.31 8.30 20.82
CA ASN A 245 16.04 7.84 21.38
C ASN A 245 15.25 7.05 20.31
N ILE A 246 15.34 5.72 20.35
CA ILE A 246 14.69 4.80 19.39
C ILE A 246 13.15 4.95 19.42
N ASP A 247 12.61 5.32 20.58
CA ASP A 247 11.16 5.48 20.82
C ASP A 247 10.55 6.66 20.04
N GLU A 248 11.34 7.69 19.74
CA GLU A 248 10.89 8.90 19.03
C GLU A 248 10.65 8.63 17.53
N LEU A 249 11.54 7.84 16.93
CA LEU A 249 11.37 7.38 15.55
C LEU A 249 10.13 6.50 15.42
N ASP A 250 9.84 5.68 16.42
CA ASP A 250 8.65 4.83 16.41
C ASP A 250 7.36 5.68 16.46
N HIS A 251 7.28 6.69 17.34
CA HIS A 251 6.14 7.60 17.40
C HIS A 251 5.87 8.33 16.08
N ILE A 252 6.92 8.72 15.35
CA ILE A 252 6.77 9.36 14.04
C ILE A 252 6.29 8.33 13.02
N LEU A 253 6.90 7.16 12.95
CA LEU A 253 6.47 6.08 12.06
C LEU A 253 5.01 5.66 12.29
N ASP A 254 4.48 5.73 13.51
CA ASP A 254 3.07 5.45 13.80
C ASP A 254 2.11 6.55 13.29
N ASN A 255 2.58 7.79 13.24
CA ASN A 255 1.85 8.92 12.64
C ASN A 255 2.05 9.02 11.11
N LEU A 256 3.12 8.44 10.57
CA LEU A 256 3.41 8.37 9.13
C LEU A 256 2.44 7.48 8.36
N ASP A 257 1.76 6.55 9.04
CA ASP A 257 0.74 5.67 8.45
C ASP A 257 -0.48 6.44 7.89
N GLU A 258 -0.65 7.72 8.22
CA GLU A 258 -1.69 8.59 7.64
C GLU A 258 -1.30 9.29 6.34
N ALA A 259 0.01 9.45 6.06
CA ALA A 259 0.49 10.42 5.08
C ALA A 259 0.99 9.85 3.74
N CYS A 260 1.19 8.53 3.59
CA CYS A 260 1.84 8.02 2.38
C CYS A 260 1.04 6.98 1.60
N LEU A 261 0.25 7.48 0.63
CA LEU A 261 -0.01 6.78 -0.64
C LEU A 261 0.44 7.61 -1.86
N ASN A 262 0.94 8.83 -1.65
CA ASN A 262 1.02 9.81 -2.74
C ASN A 262 2.21 10.77 -2.72
N CYS A 263 3.31 10.52 -2.01
CA CYS A 263 4.55 11.27 -2.24
C CYS A 263 5.27 10.73 -3.49
N GLY A 264 4.60 10.82 -4.64
CA GLY A 264 5.18 10.59 -5.96
C GLY A 264 6.13 11.72 -6.35
N THR A 265 7.12 12.01 -5.51
CA THR A 265 8.25 12.81 -5.94
C THR A 265 9.17 11.86 -6.67
N ASP A 266 9.03 11.80 -7.99
CA ASP A 266 10.00 11.19 -8.88
C ASP A 266 11.36 11.83 -8.58
N ILE A 267 12.21 11.11 -7.86
CA ILE A 267 13.62 11.49 -7.75
C ILE A 267 14.25 10.99 -9.04
N THR A 268 14.44 11.88 -9.99
CA THR A 268 15.06 11.57 -11.28
C THR A 268 16.51 11.14 -11.05
N ASP A 269 16.89 10.02 -11.66
CA ASP A 269 18.19 9.37 -11.55
C ASP A 269 19.27 10.00 -12.43
N ASP A 270 20.50 9.96 -11.92
CA ASP A 270 21.73 9.77 -12.71
C ASP A 270 22.42 8.49 -12.20
N GLN A 271 23.08 7.78 -13.12
CA GLN A 271 23.51 6.38 -13.02
C GLN A 271 24.70 6.13 -12.08
N GLU A 272 24.64 5.01 -11.32
CA GLU A 272 25.75 4.08 -11.07
C GLU A 272 25.23 2.75 -10.52
N SER A 273 25.95 1.67 -10.82
CA SER A 273 25.52 0.26 -10.77
C SER A 273 25.37 -0.32 -9.36
N PHE A 274 24.23 -0.96 -9.11
CA PHE A 274 23.99 -1.82 -7.95
C PHE A 274 24.03 -3.28 -8.37
N GLU A 275 24.96 -4.07 -7.82
CA GLU A 275 24.94 -5.52 -7.97
C GLU A 275 24.25 -6.15 -6.76
N LYS A 276 23.09 -6.78 -6.96
CA LYS A 276 22.63 -7.90 -6.11
C LYS A 276 23.00 -9.20 -6.86
N PRO A 277 24.27 -9.64 -6.85
CA PRO A 277 24.78 -10.67 -7.76
C PRO A 277 24.16 -12.05 -7.52
N GLU A 278 23.70 -12.34 -6.30
CA GLU A 278 23.18 -13.67 -5.93
C GLU A 278 21.83 -14.00 -6.59
N ILE A 279 21.05 -13.00 -7.00
CA ILE A 279 19.73 -13.20 -7.64
C ILE A 279 19.89 -13.75 -9.06
N LEU A 280 20.92 -13.28 -9.77
CA LEU A 280 21.15 -13.55 -11.19
C LEU A 280 21.75 -14.95 -11.42
N ALA A 281 22.52 -15.46 -10.44
CA ALA A 281 23.18 -16.76 -10.52
C ALA A 281 22.19 -17.94 -10.68
N ASN A 282 20.96 -17.80 -10.18
CA ASN A 282 19.93 -18.85 -10.22
C ASN A 282 18.99 -18.78 -11.44
N MET A 283 19.19 -17.84 -12.38
CA MET A 283 18.28 -17.63 -13.53
C MET A 283 18.61 -18.47 -14.78
N GLY A 284 19.53 -19.43 -14.68
CA GLY A 284 19.99 -20.25 -15.81
C GLY A 284 19.01 -21.33 -16.30
N ASP A 285 17.98 -21.67 -15.52
CA ASP A 285 16.98 -22.67 -15.93
C ASP A 285 15.91 -22.05 -16.85
N ASN A 286 15.81 -22.61 -18.06
CA ASN A 286 14.89 -22.15 -19.09
C ASN A 286 13.41 -22.29 -18.75
N GLN A 287 13.04 -23.09 -17.74
CA GLN A 287 11.65 -23.29 -17.32
C GLN A 287 11.16 -22.28 -16.28
N GLN A 288 12.07 -21.51 -15.67
CA GLN A 288 11.76 -20.55 -14.61
C GLN A 288 11.42 -19.18 -15.20
N ARG A 289 10.45 -18.51 -14.58
CA ARG A 289 10.10 -17.12 -14.92
C ARG A 289 9.93 -16.29 -13.66
N PHE A 290 10.47 -15.08 -13.71
CA PHE A 290 10.63 -14.20 -12.57
C PHE A 290 9.82 -12.92 -12.76
N VAL A 291 9.15 -12.51 -11.69
CA VAL A 291 8.55 -11.18 -11.56
C VAL A 291 9.31 -10.45 -10.46
N MET A 292 9.85 -9.28 -10.77
CA MET A 292 10.51 -8.42 -9.80
C MET A 292 9.65 -7.21 -9.53
N PHE A 293 9.27 -7.02 -8.28
CA PHE A 293 8.52 -5.86 -7.82
C PHE A 293 9.42 -4.87 -7.10
N SER A 294 9.30 -3.60 -7.47
CA SER A 294 9.86 -2.47 -6.71
C SER A 294 8.87 -1.30 -6.71
N PHE A 295 8.87 -0.53 -5.64
CA PHE A 295 8.20 0.75 -5.55
C PHE A 295 8.93 1.83 -6.36
N TRP A 296 10.26 1.81 -6.31
CA TRP A 296 11.11 2.81 -6.96
C TRP A 296 11.35 2.44 -8.42
N THR A 297 10.98 3.32 -9.34
CA THR A 297 11.25 3.10 -10.76
C THR A 297 12.74 3.11 -11.06
N SER A 298 13.51 3.93 -10.35
CA SER A 298 14.98 3.98 -10.37
C SER A 298 15.62 2.61 -10.07
N THR A 299 15.11 1.90 -9.07
CA THR A 299 15.51 0.51 -8.79
C THR A 299 15.24 -0.40 -9.97
N LEU A 300 14.09 -0.25 -10.66
CA LEU A 300 13.81 -1.03 -11.86
C LEU A 300 14.75 -0.68 -13.02
N ASP A 301 15.18 0.57 -13.15
CA ASP A 301 16.18 0.99 -14.13
C ASP A 301 17.53 0.31 -13.88
N MET A 302 18.01 0.31 -12.64
CA MET A 302 19.24 -0.38 -12.25
C MET A 302 19.15 -1.90 -12.48
N MET A 303 18.03 -2.52 -12.13
CA MET A 303 17.83 -3.96 -12.34
C MET A 303 17.78 -4.32 -13.82
N GLN A 304 17.15 -3.47 -14.65
CA GLN A 304 17.16 -3.65 -16.11
C GLN A 304 18.59 -3.66 -16.64
N GLN A 305 19.41 -2.69 -16.24
CA GLN A 305 20.81 -2.60 -16.67
C GLN A 305 21.65 -3.81 -16.22
N ALA A 306 21.45 -4.28 -14.99
CA ALA A 306 22.13 -5.47 -14.48
C ALA A 306 21.73 -6.74 -15.24
N LEU A 307 20.44 -6.88 -15.57
CA LEU A 307 19.93 -7.97 -16.39
C LEU A 307 20.50 -7.93 -17.81
N ASP A 308 20.51 -6.76 -18.44
CA ASP A 308 21.05 -6.56 -19.79
C ASP A 308 22.55 -6.87 -19.85
N SER A 309 23.31 -6.42 -18.86
CA SER A 309 24.76 -6.71 -18.74
C SER A 309 25.05 -8.19 -18.53
N SER A 310 24.11 -8.92 -17.94
CA SER A 310 24.17 -10.37 -17.74
C SER A 310 23.58 -11.17 -18.92
N GLY A 311 23.11 -10.49 -19.98
CA GLY A 311 22.48 -11.11 -21.15
C GLY A 311 21.09 -11.70 -20.88
N ILE A 312 20.42 -11.31 -19.80
CA ILE A 312 19.10 -11.84 -19.42
C ILE A 312 18.00 -10.95 -20.01
N SER A 313 17.23 -11.51 -20.94
CA SER A 313 16.10 -10.80 -21.55
C SER A 313 14.97 -10.55 -20.56
N SER A 314 14.53 -9.30 -20.48
CA SER A 314 13.48 -8.86 -19.56
C SER A 314 12.47 -7.89 -20.20
N CYS A 315 11.35 -7.68 -19.52
CA CYS A 315 10.30 -6.73 -19.89
C CYS A 315 9.98 -5.79 -18.74
N ARG A 316 9.39 -4.63 -19.05
CA ARG A 316 8.98 -3.64 -18.04
C ARG A 316 7.49 -3.38 -18.04
N TYR A 317 6.92 -3.23 -16.85
CA TYR A 317 5.53 -2.86 -16.62
C TYR A 317 5.43 -1.81 -15.49
N GLN A 318 5.20 -0.55 -15.86
CA GLN A 318 5.07 0.56 -14.91
C GLN A 318 3.93 1.51 -15.29
N GLY A 319 3.42 2.26 -14.30
CA GLY A 319 2.22 3.07 -14.46
C GLY A 319 2.36 4.22 -15.45
N THR A 320 3.58 4.73 -15.64
CA THR A 320 3.91 5.81 -16.59
C THR A 320 3.91 5.36 -18.05
N MET A 321 3.92 4.04 -18.31
CA MET A 321 3.89 3.51 -19.68
C MET A 321 2.50 3.68 -20.32
N LYS A 322 2.50 4.01 -21.61
CA LYS A 322 1.29 4.01 -22.44
C LYS A 322 0.61 2.64 -22.39
N TYR A 323 -0.73 2.63 -22.47
CA TYR A 323 -1.52 1.41 -22.41
C TYR A 323 -1.07 0.35 -23.43
N ALA A 324 -0.86 0.74 -24.70
CA ALA A 324 -0.42 -0.18 -25.75
C ALA A 324 0.93 -0.84 -25.42
N THR A 325 1.90 -0.07 -24.91
CA THR A 325 3.22 -0.58 -24.52
C THR A 325 3.12 -1.53 -23.32
N ARG A 326 2.25 -1.23 -22.35
CA ARG A 326 1.98 -2.11 -21.20
C ARG A 326 1.41 -3.45 -21.64
N THR A 327 0.42 -3.43 -22.53
CA THR A 327 -0.20 -4.64 -23.08
C THR A 327 0.81 -5.47 -23.85
N GLU A 328 1.66 -4.83 -24.66
CA GLU A 328 2.70 -5.53 -25.40
C GLU A 328 3.75 -6.15 -24.48
N SER A 329 4.27 -5.43 -23.47
CA SER A 329 5.20 -6.00 -22.49
C SER A 329 4.65 -7.25 -21.80
N LEU A 330 3.39 -7.24 -21.39
CA LEU A 330 2.74 -8.41 -20.81
C LEU A 330 2.61 -9.55 -21.81
N ARG A 331 2.16 -9.25 -23.03
CA ARG A 331 2.02 -10.25 -24.09
C ARG A 331 3.35 -10.94 -24.34
N ARG A 332 4.42 -10.17 -24.56
CA ARG A 332 5.77 -10.68 -24.79
C ARG A 332 6.25 -11.54 -23.63
N PHE A 333 6.12 -11.06 -22.39
CA PHE A 333 6.49 -11.85 -21.20
C PHE A 333 5.69 -13.15 -21.09
N CYS A 334 4.43 -13.20 -21.48
CA CYS A 334 3.63 -14.42 -21.46
C CYS A 334 3.98 -15.39 -22.61
N THR A 335 4.19 -14.88 -23.83
CA THR A 335 4.34 -15.72 -25.03
C THR A 335 5.78 -16.08 -25.38
N GLU A 336 6.72 -15.14 -25.22
CA GLU A 336 8.12 -15.32 -25.63
C GLU A 336 8.90 -16.07 -24.54
N ARG A 337 9.44 -17.25 -24.87
CA ARG A 337 10.21 -18.07 -23.90
C ARG A 337 11.60 -17.51 -23.59
N THR A 338 12.10 -16.62 -24.45
CA THR A 338 13.38 -15.92 -24.29
C THR A 338 13.34 -14.92 -23.15
N ILE A 339 12.18 -14.30 -22.89
CA ILE A 339 12.01 -13.33 -21.82
C ILE A 339 11.82 -14.07 -20.49
N LYS A 340 12.77 -13.92 -19.57
CA LYS A 340 12.78 -14.60 -18.28
C LYS A 340 12.23 -13.76 -17.15
N VAL A 341 12.40 -12.44 -17.24
CA VAL A 341 12.10 -11.52 -16.15
C VAL A 341 11.10 -10.46 -16.61
N ILE A 342 10.14 -10.13 -15.75
CA ILE A 342 9.36 -8.90 -15.89
C ILE A 342 9.56 -8.02 -14.64
N LEU A 343 9.97 -6.79 -14.88
CA LEU A 343 10.15 -5.73 -13.91
C LEU A 343 8.84 -4.96 -13.77
N VAL A 344 8.25 -4.97 -12.58
CA VAL A 344 6.92 -4.41 -12.33
C VAL A 344 6.98 -3.40 -11.20
N SER A 345 6.47 -2.17 -11.45
CA SER A 345 6.27 -1.25 -10.33
C SER A 345 5.17 -1.80 -9.42
N ILE A 346 5.44 -1.95 -8.12
CA ILE A 346 4.50 -2.55 -7.17
C ILE A 346 3.20 -1.76 -7.06
N SER A 347 3.24 -0.46 -7.36
CA SER A 347 2.06 0.42 -7.50
C SER A 347 1.06 -0.08 -8.55
N CYS A 348 1.55 -0.80 -9.56
CA CYS A 348 0.74 -1.42 -10.60
C CYS A 348 0.16 -2.78 -10.19
N GLY A 349 0.61 -3.34 -9.05
CA GLY A 349 0.12 -4.58 -8.48
C GLY A 349 -1.38 -4.56 -8.18
N GLY A 350 -2.02 -3.38 -8.04
CA GLY A 350 -3.48 -3.26 -7.90
C GLY A 350 -4.28 -3.46 -9.20
N GLN A 351 -3.65 -3.41 -10.39
CA GLN A 351 -4.34 -3.25 -11.68
C GLN A 351 -4.87 -4.55 -12.32
N GLY A 352 -5.10 -5.62 -11.55
CA GLY A 352 -5.73 -6.82 -12.12
C GLY A 352 -4.81 -7.74 -12.94
N LEU A 353 -3.49 -7.55 -12.90
CA LEU A 353 -2.53 -8.29 -13.74
C LEU A 353 -2.64 -9.83 -13.57
N ASN A 354 -2.43 -10.56 -14.66
CA ASN A 354 -2.31 -12.01 -14.65
C ASN A 354 -0.88 -12.42 -15.01
N LEU A 355 -0.12 -12.87 -14.02
CA LEU A 355 1.29 -13.24 -14.14
C LEU A 355 1.53 -14.69 -13.73
N THR A 356 0.52 -15.57 -13.87
CA THR A 356 0.62 -17.00 -13.51
C THR A 356 1.68 -17.76 -14.31
N VAL A 357 2.16 -17.20 -15.42
CA VAL A 357 3.29 -17.75 -16.18
C VAL A 357 4.61 -17.72 -15.40
N ALA A 358 4.70 -16.82 -14.41
CA ALA A 358 5.82 -16.73 -13.49
C ALA A 358 5.62 -17.64 -12.29
N ASN A 359 6.72 -18.08 -11.72
CA ASN A 359 6.74 -18.93 -10.54
C ASN A 359 7.79 -18.50 -9.51
N HIS A 360 8.60 -17.49 -9.82
CA HIS A 360 9.43 -16.78 -8.87
C HIS A 360 8.96 -15.32 -8.75
N CYS A 361 8.62 -14.90 -7.53
CA CYS A 361 8.20 -13.55 -7.21
C CYS A 361 9.24 -12.91 -6.29
N ILE A 362 9.89 -11.84 -6.74
CA ILE A 362 10.94 -11.15 -6.00
C ILE A 362 10.41 -9.78 -5.59
N LEU A 363 10.48 -9.46 -4.30
CA LEU A 363 10.24 -8.12 -3.77
C LEU A 363 11.57 -7.52 -3.36
N ILE A 364 11.97 -6.46 -4.05
CA ILE A 364 13.33 -5.88 -3.93
C ILE A 364 13.49 -5.12 -2.60
N GLU A 365 12.41 -4.54 -2.11
CA GLU A 365 12.38 -3.83 -0.83
C GLU A 365 11.02 -3.92 -0.13
N PRO A 366 10.98 -3.91 1.21
CA PRO A 366 9.75 -4.01 1.98
C PRO A 366 8.92 -2.73 1.94
N GLN A 367 7.58 -2.88 1.98
CA GLN A 367 6.63 -1.76 1.96
C GLN A 367 5.93 -1.55 3.31
N TRP A 368 5.58 -0.31 3.65
CA TRP A 368 4.87 -0.03 4.92
C TRP A 368 3.50 -0.73 5.05
N ASN A 369 2.84 -0.96 3.92
CA ASN A 369 1.58 -1.69 3.87
C ASN A 369 1.84 -3.12 3.34
N PRO A 370 1.78 -4.16 4.20
CA PRO A 370 2.04 -5.53 3.77
C PRO A 370 1.07 -6.02 2.70
N MET A 371 -0.13 -5.44 2.61
CA MET A 371 -1.10 -5.85 1.61
C MET A 371 -0.69 -5.48 0.19
N VAL A 372 0.07 -4.40 0.01
CA VAL A 372 0.57 -4.03 -1.32
C VAL A 372 1.45 -5.16 -1.86
N GLU A 373 2.28 -5.76 -1.00
CA GLU A 373 3.08 -6.93 -1.33
C GLU A 373 2.20 -8.17 -1.57
N GLU A 374 1.22 -8.44 -0.70
CA GLU A 374 0.35 -9.60 -0.85
C GLU A 374 -0.53 -9.53 -2.11
N GLN A 375 -0.95 -8.34 -2.52
CA GLN A 375 -1.67 -8.08 -3.78
C GLN A 375 -0.76 -8.29 -4.99
N ALA A 376 0.51 -7.85 -4.91
CA ALA A 376 1.49 -8.07 -5.95
C ALA A 376 1.79 -9.57 -6.12
N VAL A 377 2.06 -10.29 -5.03
CA VAL A 377 2.24 -11.75 -5.01
C VAL A 377 1.00 -12.46 -5.55
N ALA A 378 -0.21 -11.99 -5.21
CA ALA A 378 -1.46 -12.54 -5.74
C ALA A 378 -1.67 -12.33 -7.25
N ARG A 379 -0.79 -11.59 -7.95
CA ARG A 379 -0.77 -11.57 -9.43
C ARG A 379 -0.08 -12.80 -10.02
N VAL A 380 0.82 -13.41 -9.26
CA VAL A 380 1.56 -14.62 -9.62
C VAL A 380 0.92 -15.87 -9.01
N TYR A 381 0.64 -15.83 -7.70
CA TYR A 381 0.06 -16.93 -6.94
C TYR A 381 -1.46 -16.76 -6.81
N ARG A 382 -2.18 -17.22 -7.85
CA ARG A 382 -3.65 -17.16 -7.97
C ARG A 382 -4.19 -18.32 -8.79
N LEU A 383 -5.52 -18.41 -8.89
CA LEU A 383 -6.20 -19.39 -9.73
C LEU A 383 -5.62 -19.37 -11.16
N GLY A 384 -5.26 -20.55 -11.67
CA GLY A 384 -4.55 -20.72 -12.95
C GLY A 384 -3.02 -20.84 -12.81
N GLN A 385 -2.50 -20.87 -11.58
CA GLN A 385 -1.11 -21.23 -11.32
C GLN A 385 -0.95 -22.76 -11.32
N GLU A 386 0.00 -23.26 -12.10
CA GLU A 386 0.25 -24.70 -12.28
C GLU A 386 1.59 -25.13 -11.64
N LYS A 387 2.50 -24.18 -11.38
CA LYS A 387 3.82 -24.43 -10.83
C LYS A 387 3.89 -24.04 -9.36
N ALA A 388 4.77 -24.72 -8.61
CA ALA A 388 5.17 -24.27 -7.28
C ALA A 388 5.75 -22.85 -7.37
N VAL A 389 5.33 -21.97 -6.46
CA VAL A 389 5.75 -20.57 -6.45
C VAL A 389 6.69 -20.30 -5.29
N SER A 390 7.81 -19.63 -5.55
CA SER A 390 8.68 -19.08 -4.51
C SER A 390 8.55 -17.56 -4.45
N VAL A 391 8.40 -17.00 -3.26
CA VAL A 391 8.41 -15.56 -2.99
C VAL A 391 9.67 -15.23 -2.20
N THR A 392 10.52 -14.36 -2.74
CA THR A 392 11.74 -13.89 -2.09
C THR A 392 11.60 -12.41 -1.74
N ARG A 393 11.78 -12.06 -0.47
CA ARG A 393 11.77 -10.68 0.02
C ARG A 393 13.18 -10.27 0.45
N PHE A 394 13.73 -9.25 -0.17
CA PHE A 394 15.02 -8.71 0.22
C PHE A 394 14.88 -7.68 1.33
N VAL A 395 15.81 -7.71 2.27
CA VAL A 395 15.87 -6.79 3.41
C VAL A 395 17.32 -6.46 3.69
N VAL A 396 17.65 -5.19 3.84
CA VAL A 396 19.01 -4.79 4.18
C VAL A 396 19.23 -4.86 5.68
N LYS A 397 20.20 -5.68 6.09
CA LYS A 397 20.51 -5.96 7.50
C LYS A 397 21.00 -4.71 8.23
N GLY A 398 20.52 -4.50 9.45
CA GLY A 398 20.97 -3.38 10.30
C GLY A 398 20.42 -2.01 9.91
N THR A 399 19.36 -1.98 9.09
CA THR A 399 18.77 -0.74 8.57
C THR A 399 17.33 -0.53 9.04
N ILE A 400 16.74 0.59 8.61
CA ILE A 400 15.35 0.98 8.82
C ILE A 400 14.37 -0.05 8.25
N GLU A 401 14.78 -0.85 7.27
CA GLU A 401 13.92 -1.87 6.65
C GLU A 401 13.48 -2.95 7.64
N ARG A 402 14.29 -3.25 8.66
CA ARG A 402 13.86 -4.16 9.75
C ARG A 402 12.67 -3.58 10.52
N LYS A 403 12.67 -2.28 10.82
CA LYS A 403 11.53 -1.60 11.46
C LYS A 403 10.29 -1.61 10.56
N VAL A 404 10.46 -1.56 9.23
CA VAL A 404 9.35 -1.71 8.27
C VAL A 404 8.71 -3.09 8.42
N LEU A 405 9.51 -4.15 8.46
CA LEU A 405 9.01 -5.53 8.63
C LEU A 405 8.32 -5.77 9.99
N GLU A 406 8.89 -5.24 11.07
CA GLU A 406 8.27 -5.30 12.39
C GLU A 406 6.87 -4.68 12.36
N ARG A 407 6.72 -3.52 11.70
CA ARG A 407 5.43 -2.85 11.52
C ARG A 407 4.47 -3.62 10.64
N GLN A 408 4.94 -4.20 9.53
CA GLN A 408 4.10 -5.10 8.73
C GLN A 408 3.53 -6.24 9.57
N THR A 409 4.36 -6.86 10.41
CA THR A 409 3.96 -7.96 11.29
C THR A 409 2.87 -7.51 12.26
N ARG A 410 3.05 -6.35 12.91
CA ARG A 410 2.01 -5.76 13.78
C ARG A 410 0.68 -5.57 13.06
N LYS A 411 0.71 -5.02 11.83
CA LYS A 411 -0.50 -4.80 11.02
C LYS A 411 -1.21 -6.10 10.63
N LYS A 412 -0.46 -7.14 10.28
CA LYS A 412 -1.02 -8.47 9.95
C LYS A 412 -1.70 -9.11 11.16
N VAL A 413 -1.03 -9.10 12.32
CA VAL A 413 -1.59 -9.63 13.58
C VAL A 413 -2.88 -8.91 13.95
N LEU A 414 -2.88 -7.56 13.88
CA LEU A 414 -4.09 -6.77 14.15
C LEU A 414 -5.25 -7.16 13.22
N ALA A 415 -5.00 -7.28 11.92
CA ALA A 415 -6.01 -7.68 10.95
C ALA A 415 -6.55 -9.09 11.23
N ASP A 416 -5.68 -10.05 11.55
CA ASP A 416 -6.07 -11.44 11.81
C ASP A 416 -6.80 -11.63 13.15
N LEU A 417 -6.48 -10.82 14.16
CA LEU A 417 -7.23 -10.76 15.42
C LEU A 417 -8.66 -10.24 15.20
N VAL A 418 -8.81 -9.17 14.41
CA VAL A 418 -10.12 -8.54 14.12
C VAL A 418 -10.99 -9.43 13.23
N LEU A 419 -10.41 -10.05 12.20
CA LEU A 419 -11.10 -11.01 11.33
C LEU A 419 -11.30 -12.38 11.99
N GLY A 420 -10.70 -12.58 13.16
CA GLY A 420 -10.86 -13.78 13.97
C GLY A 420 -10.15 -15.02 13.45
N LYS A 421 -9.11 -14.85 12.63
CA LYS A 421 -8.21 -15.92 12.22
C LYS A 421 -7.25 -16.32 13.34
N GLU A 422 -6.88 -15.37 14.20
CA GLU A 422 -6.01 -15.58 15.35
C GLU A 422 -6.82 -15.47 16.67
N LYS A 423 -6.42 -16.27 17.66
CA LYS A 423 -6.96 -16.16 19.02
C LYS A 423 -6.06 -15.22 19.83
N ILE A 424 -6.68 -14.42 20.69
CA ILE A 424 -5.93 -13.64 21.68
C ILE A 424 -5.30 -14.65 22.63
N LYS A 425 -3.98 -14.57 22.84
CA LYS A 425 -3.28 -15.41 23.82
C LYS A 425 -3.82 -15.14 25.22
N GLU A 426 -3.84 -16.13 26.10
CA GLU A 426 -4.29 -15.94 27.47
C GLU A 426 -3.19 -15.26 28.33
N GLY A 427 -3.61 -14.59 29.40
CA GLY A 427 -2.68 -14.01 30.38
C GLY A 427 -1.88 -12.80 29.87
N ASP A 428 -0.67 -12.62 30.41
CA ASP A 428 0.18 -11.45 30.15
C ASP A 428 0.67 -11.37 28.69
N ASP A 429 0.76 -12.51 28.02
CA ASP A 429 1.12 -12.59 26.60
C ASP A 429 0.04 -12.06 25.67
N GLY A 430 -1.24 -12.26 26.02
CA GLY A 430 -2.36 -11.60 25.34
C GLY A 430 -2.32 -10.08 25.51
N LYS A 431 -1.96 -9.63 26.72
CA LYS A 431 -1.83 -8.20 27.00
C LYS A 431 -0.73 -7.55 26.19
N LYS A 432 0.43 -8.21 26.08
CA LYS A 432 1.55 -7.79 25.24
C LYS A 432 1.18 -7.81 23.76
N GLN A 433 0.50 -8.87 23.28
CA GLN A 433 0.03 -8.97 21.89
C GLN A 433 -0.90 -7.82 21.51
N LEU A 434 -1.84 -7.46 22.40
CA LEU A 434 -2.76 -6.35 22.20
C LEU A 434 -2.06 -4.99 22.32
N ALA A 435 -1.19 -4.78 23.32
CA ALA A 435 -0.45 -3.55 23.49
C ALA A 435 0.47 -3.24 22.28
N VAL A 436 1.08 -4.27 21.70
CA VAL A 436 1.92 -4.15 20.50
C VAL A 436 1.09 -3.89 19.23
N SER A 437 -0.16 -4.37 19.17
CA SER A 437 -1.05 -4.22 18.00
C SER A 437 -1.82 -2.89 17.98
N PHE A 438 -2.03 -2.25 19.13
CA PHE A 438 -2.85 -1.04 19.29
C PHE A 438 -2.09 0.18 19.83
N ARG A 439 -0.76 0.10 20.04
CA ARG A 439 0.05 1.29 20.36
C ARG A 439 0.02 2.24 19.17
N ASN A 440 -0.44 3.46 19.45
CA ASN A 440 -0.57 4.58 18.53
C ASN A 440 0.74 5.35 18.39
#